data_AF-A0A803YER0-F1
#
_entry.id   AF-A0A803YER0-F1
#
_cell.length_a   1.000
_cell.length_b   1.000
_cell.length_c   1.000
_cell.angle_alpha   90.00
_cell.angle_beta   90.00
_cell.angle_gamma   90.00
#
_symmetry.space_group_name_H-M   'P 1'
#
loop_
_entity.id
_entity.type
_entity.pdbx_description
1 polymer ?
#
loop_
_entity_poly.entity_id
_entity_poly.type
_entity_poly.pdbx_seq_one_letter_code
_entity_poly.pdbx_strand_id
1 'polypeptide(L)'
;AALGAVARQGFDFLCAPLFHPRHRREFRLLPAKERPGPQTRSDLLLAGRDWNTLIVGKVSPWIRPDSPLEAVWVRVPLLAPEDGREDAIVNEELLNEGDGRQEERTWHWWNNFRTLCDYNKRVGLALEVGPDLPSAEAIDRWLGEPLRAAILPTSIFLTNKKGFPVLSRPHQRLLGRLLKVCGPLPFTLPRLPFSTVDTTMWAWPRGGSAPHDEVTARGGRALTVAPPLPVADPSEDNSRYRLLSFPVGVTTALHGFAGYFETTLYGDVTLSIRPETHSPGMFSWFPIFFPLKQPMAVQAGQTVVLSFWRRAAPQKVWYEWAVTEPACSALHNPAGRSYTIGL
;
A
#
# COMPACT_ATOMS: atom_id res chain seq x y z
N ALA A 1 16.96 -30.17 -4.59
CA ALA A 1 15.94 -30.87 -3.77
C ALA A 1 14.79 -29.94 -3.34
N ALA A 2 15.04 -28.88 -2.57
CA ALA A 2 13.97 -27.98 -2.07
C ALA A 2 13.24 -27.20 -3.18
N LEU A 3 13.98 -26.55 -4.09
CA LEU A 3 13.37 -25.78 -5.20
C LEU A 3 12.49 -26.66 -6.11
N GLY A 4 12.93 -27.88 -6.40
CA GLY A 4 12.14 -28.84 -7.17
C GLY A 4 10.88 -29.32 -6.43
N ALA A 5 10.91 -29.43 -5.09
CA ALA A 5 9.73 -29.77 -4.30
C ALA A 5 8.71 -28.61 -4.28
N VAL A 6 9.21 -27.38 -4.12
CA VAL A 6 8.45 -26.13 -4.19
C VAL A 6 7.75 -25.99 -5.55
N ALA A 7 8.49 -26.19 -6.64
CA ALA A 7 7.92 -26.14 -7.99
C ALA A 7 6.84 -27.21 -8.22
N ARG A 8 7.03 -28.44 -7.71
CA ARG A 8 6.02 -29.51 -7.79
C ARG A 8 4.74 -29.21 -7.00
N GLN A 9 4.84 -28.40 -5.95
CA GLN A 9 3.69 -27.93 -5.18
C GLN A 9 2.95 -26.77 -5.88
N GLY A 10 3.45 -26.32 -7.04
CA GLY A 10 2.83 -25.28 -7.86
C GLY A 10 3.31 -23.87 -7.54
N PHE A 11 4.47 -23.73 -6.88
CA PHE A 11 5.01 -22.43 -6.48
C PHE A 11 5.93 -21.81 -7.53
N ASP A 12 5.77 -20.50 -7.78
CA ASP A 12 6.54 -19.76 -8.77
C ASP A 12 7.97 -19.41 -8.31
N PHE A 13 8.18 -19.23 -7.00
CA PHE A 13 9.49 -18.91 -6.43
C PHE A 13 9.61 -19.36 -4.96
N LEU A 14 10.80 -19.22 -4.40
CA LEU A 14 11.16 -19.58 -3.03
C LEU A 14 11.84 -18.42 -2.30
N CYS A 15 11.28 -18.01 -1.16
CA CYS A 15 11.97 -17.15 -0.20
C CYS A 15 12.90 -17.99 0.68
N ALA A 16 14.23 -17.85 0.53
CA ALA A 16 15.21 -18.67 1.24
C ALA A 16 16.31 -17.83 1.91
N PRO A 17 16.82 -18.28 3.08
CA PRO A 17 17.96 -17.63 3.70
C PRO A 17 19.23 -17.88 2.86
N LEU A 18 19.90 -16.80 2.45
CA LEU A 18 21.16 -16.89 1.67
C LEU A 18 22.36 -17.32 2.52
N PHE A 19 22.24 -17.18 3.83
CA PHE A 19 23.16 -17.70 4.85
C PHE A 19 22.35 -18.46 5.88
N HIS A 20 22.92 -19.51 6.49
CA HIS A 20 22.18 -20.28 7.49
C HIS A 20 21.71 -19.36 8.64
N PRO A 21 20.42 -19.35 9.01
CA PRO A 21 19.84 -18.32 9.88
C PRO A 21 20.38 -18.34 11.31
N ARG A 22 20.94 -19.47 11.76
CA ARG A 22 21.62 -19.58 13.07
C ARG A 22 23.13 -19.37 13.00
N HIS A 23 23.68 -19.18 11.80
CA HIS A 23 25.12 -18.98 11.62
C HIS A 23 25.50 -17.51 11.88
N ARG A 24 25.57 -17.16 13.16
CA ARG A 24 26.06 -15.85 13.61
C ARG A 24 27.55 -15.70 13.28
N ARG A 25 27.92 -14.51 12.81
CA ARG A 25 29.29 -14.17 12.40
C ARG A 25 29.81 -13.03 13.26
N GLU A 26 31.05 -13.17 13.68
CA GLU A 26 31.81 -12.15 14.40
C GLU A 26 32.82 -11.56 13.42
N PHE A 27 32.98 -10.23 13.40
CA PHE A 27 33.83 -9.54 12.43
C PHE A 27 34.99 -8.79 13.12
N ARG A 28 34.97 -8.66 14.45
CA ARG A 28 35.93 -7.87 15.23
C ARG A 28 36.79 -8.73 16.14
N LEU A 29 36.19 -9.66 16.88
CA LEU A 29 36.87 -10.40 17.94
C LEU A 29 37.41 -11.77 17.49
N LEU A 30 38.66 -12.07 17.86
CA LEU A 30 39.25 -13.40 17.72
C LEU A 30 38.80 -14.34 18.86
N PRO A 31 38.79 -15.66 18.65
CA PRO A 31 39.13 -16.37 17.40
C PRO A 31 37.95 -16.43 16.41
N ALA A 32 36.76 -16.00 16.81
CA ALA A 32 35.53 -16.17 16.04
C ALA A 32 35.54 -15.48 14.67
N LYS A 33 36.27 -14.37 14.54
CA LYS A 33 36.52 -13.66 13.28
C LYS A 33 37.23 -14.53 12.23
N GLU A 34 38.10 -15.44 12.65
CA GLU A 34 38.92 -16.29 11.76
C GLU A 34 38.30 -17.69 11.57
N ARG A 35 36.99 -17.82 11.75
CA ARG A 35 36.30 -19.10 11.54
C ARG A 35 36.59 -19.64 10.13
N PRO A 36 37.21 -20.83 10.00
CA PRO A 36 37.61 -21.37 8.71
C PRO A 36 36.40 -21.91 7.93
N GLY A 37 36.60 -22.11 6.63
CA GLY A 37 35.62 -22.71 5.73
C GLY A 37 34.70 -21.71 5.01
N PRO A 38 33.87 -22.21 4.09
CA PRO A 38 32.95 -21.38 3.32
C PRO A 38 31.86 -20.80 4.23
N GLN A 39 31.61 -19.50 4.10
CA GLN A 39 30.65 -18.79 4.94
C GLN A 39 29.18 -19.11 4.60
N THR A 40 28.94 -19.57 3.37
CA THR A 40 27.63 -20.06 2.92
C THR A 40 27.78 -21.07 1.79
N ARG A 41 26.66 -21.54 1.26
CA ARG A 41 26.56 -22.45 0.13
C ARG A 41 27.04 -21.78 -1.17
N SER A 42 27.59 -22.56 -2.09
CA SER A 42 28.02 -22.05 -3.41
C SER A 42 26.83 -21.62 -4.26
N ASP A 43 27.04 -20.58 -5.05
CA ASP A 43 26.18 -20.09 -6.13
C ASP A 43 26.00 -21.12 -7.25
N LEU A 44 26.98 -22.00 -7.50
CA LEU A 44 26.92 -23.08 -8.49
C LEU A 44 25.81 -24.12 -8.23
N LEU A 45 25.14 -24.06 -7.08
CA LEU A 45 24.02 -24.95 -6.76
C LEU A 45 22.79 -24.72 -7.64
N LEU A 46 22.67 -23.55 -8.29
CA LEU A 46 21.57 -23.23 -9.20
C LEU A 46 22.12 -22.51 -10.44
N ALA A 47 21.40 -22.60 -11.56
CA ALA A 47 21.70 -21.80 -12.72
C ALA A 47 21.45 -20.30 -12.44
N GLY A 48 22.19 -19.40 -13.10
CA GLY A 48 22.01 -17.95 -12.91
C GLY A 48 20.57 -17.47 -13.19
N ARG A 49 19.87 -18.10 -14.14
CA ARG A 49 18.44 -17.83 -14.40
C ARG A 49 17.57 -18.14 -13.19
N ASP A 50 17.81 -19.25 -12.50
CA ASP A 50 17.03 -19.68 -11.35
C ASP A 50 17.26 -18.74 -10.16
N TRP A 51 18.50 -18.30 -9.94
CA TRP A 51 18.80 -17.26 -8.95
C TRP A 51 18.03 -15.96 -9.21
N ASN A 52 17.97 -15.51 -10.46
CA ASN A 52 17.36 -14.24 -10.83
C ASN A 52 15.82 -14.26 -10.82
N THR A 53 15.20 -15.44 -10.92
CA THR A 53 13.74 -15.54 -11.15
C THR A 53 13.00 -16.34 -10.09
N LEU A 54 13.67 -17.28 -9.43
CA LEU A 54 13.02 -18.25 -8.53
C LEU A 54 13.42 -18.06 -7.07
N ILE A 55 14.38 -17.19 -6.74
CA ILE A 55 14.88 -17.03 -5.38
C ILE A 55 14.69 -15.60 -4.88
N VAL A 56 14.05 -15.47 -3.72
CA VAL A 56 14.00 -14.23 -2.94
C VAL A 56 14.84 -14.42 -1.68
N GLY A 57 15.89 -13.62 -1.51
CA GLY A 57 16.81 -13.73 -0.37
C GLY A 57 16.20 -13.22 0.93
N LYS A 58 16.34 -13.98 2.03
CA LYS A 58 15.98 -13.53 3.39
C LYS A 58 17.20 -13.08 4.17
N VAL A 59 17.11 -11.92 4.81
CA VAL A 59 18.10 -11.42 5.78
C VAL A 59 18.10 -12.36 6.99
N SER A 60 19.29 -12.62 7.55
CA SER A 60 19.40 -13.49 8.73
C SER A 60 18.80 -12.79 9.97
N PRO A 61 17.99 -13.47 10.80
CA PRO A 61 17.23 -12.83 11.89
C PRO A 61 18.08 -12.14 12.98
N TRP A 62 19.35 -12.53 13.11
CA TRP A 62 20.27 -11.96 14.10
C TRP A 62 20.93 -10.67 13.62
N ILE A 63 20.83 -10.34 12.33
CA ILE A 63 21.34 -9.08 11.80
C ILE A 63 20.32 -8.02 12.18
N ARG A 64 20.76 -7.04 12.97
CA ARG A 64 19.98 -5.83 13.33
C ARG A 64 20.71 -4.60 12.77
N PRO A 65 20.57 -4.30 11.47
CA PRO A 65 21.20 -3.14 10.87
C PRO A 65 20.16 -2.04 10.75
N ASP A 66 20.20 -1.05 11.64
CA ASP A 66 19.47 0.20 11.38
C ASP A 66 20.22 0.97 10.27
N SER A 67 20.16 0.47 9.02
CA SER A 67 21.00 0.91 7.90
C SER A 67 20.26 0.92 6.54
N PRO A 68 20.47 1.95 5.70
CA PRO A 68 19.73 2.18 4.45
C PRO A 68 20.35 1.43 3.27
N LEU A 69 19.82 0.25 2.92
CA LEU A 69 20.25 -0.50 1.74
C LEU A 69 19.27 -0.39 0.57
N GLU A 70 19.82 -0.36 -0.65
CA GLU A 70 19.08 -0.28 -1.90
C GLU A 70 18.42 -1.63 -2.24
N ALA A 71 17.09 -1.63 -2.32
CA ALA A 71 16.19 -2.75 -2.66
C ALA A 71 16.00 -3.81 -1.56
N VAL A 72 15.01 -3.59 -0.69
CA VAL A 72 14.56 -4.53 0.33
C VAL A 72 13.03 -4.62 0.30
N TRP A 73 12.50 -5.84 0.38
CA TRP A 73 11.11 -6.05 0.75
C TRP A 73 11.02 -6.06 2.26
N VAL A 74 10.36 -5.05 2.81
CA VAL A 74 10.23 -4.90 4.26
C VAL A 74 9.04 -5.71 4.71
N ARG A 75 9.29 -6.76 5.49
CA ARG A 75 8.24 -7.53 6.15
C ARG A 75 7.69 -6.71 7.31
N VAL A 76 6.41 -6.36 7.24
CA VAL A 76 5.71 -5.63 8.31
C VAL A 76 4.42 -6.38 8.64
N PRO A 77 4.16 -6.71 9.91
CA PRO A 77 2.91 -7.37 10.28
C PRO A 77 1.76 -6.36 10.32
N LEU A 78 0.56 -6.83 10.01
CA LEU A 78 -0.66 -6.02 10.00
C LEU A 78 -0.96 -5.47 11.41
N LEU A 79 -0.78 -6.31 12.43
CA LEU A 79 -0.84 -5.97 13.86
C LEU A 79 0.52 -6.27 14.50
N ALA A 80 0.93 -5.50 15.52
CA ALA A 80 2.21 -5.78 16.16
C ALA A 80 2.14 -7.12 16.92
N PRO A 81 3.23 -7.91 16.98
CA PRO A 81 3.22 -9.19 17.70
C PRO A 81 2.86 -9.05 19.19
N GLU A 82 3.18 -7.90 19.78
CA GLU A 82 2.87 -7.55 21.17
C GLU A 82 1.37 -7.36 21.40
N ASP A 83 0.65 -6.92 20.37
CA ASP A 83 -0.78 -6.60 20.42
C ASP A 83 -1.65 -7.87 20.25
N GLY A 84 -1.08 -8.93 19.67
CA GLY A 84 -1.73 -10.23 19.50
C GLY A 84 -1.27 -11.29 20.49
N ARG A 85 -0.58 -10.91 21.58
CA ARG A 85 -0.12 -11.86 22.61
C ARG A 85 -1.32 -12.38 23.42
N GLU A 86 -1.28 -13.65 23.79
CA GLU A 86 -2.24 -14.21 24.75
C GLU A 86 -2.08 -13.49 26.10
N ASP A 87 -3.19 -13.18 26.76
CA ASP A 87 -3.23 -12.54 28.08
C ASP A 87 -2.90 -13.55 29.20
N ALA A 88 -1.70 -14.13 29.10
CA ALA A 88 -1.20 -15.17 30.01
C ALA A 88 -0.18 -14.64 31.02
N ILE A 89 0.25 -13.38 30.88
CA ILE A 89 1.28 -12.77 31.72
C ILE A 89 0.61 -11.97 32.84
N VAL A 90 0.42 -12.63 33.99
CA VAL A 90 -0.32 -12.10 35.16
C VAL A 90 0.24 -10.77 35.70
N ASN A 91 1.53 -10.51 35.51
CA ASN A 91 2.21 -9.32 36.05
C ASN A 91 2.33 -8.17 35.04
N GLU A 92 1.74 -8.29 33.85
CA GLU A 92 1.83 -7.29 32.79
C GLU A 92 0.50 -7.18 32.06
N GLU A 93 -0.34 -6.25 32.51
CA GLU A 93 -1.63 -5.98 31.86
C GLU A 93 -1.41 -5.54 30.40
N LEU A 94 -2.20 -6.11 29.49
CA LEU A 94 -2.33 -5.58 28.13
C LEU A 94 -2.95 -4.18 28.21
N LEU A 95 -2.11 -3.15 28.06
CA LEU A 95 -2.57 -1.77 27.97
C LEU A 95 -3.46 -1.63 26.73
N ASN A 96 -4.77 -1.50 26.95
CA ASN A 96 -5.72 -1.17 25.91
C ASN A 96 -5.58 0.33 25.61
N GLU A 97 -4.58 0.71 24.81
CA GLU A 97 -4.22 2.10 24.50
C GLU A 97 -5.27 2.86 23.64
N GLY A 98 -6.49 2.32 23.53
CA GLY A 98 -7.52 2.73 22.60
C GLY A 98 -7.27 2.07 21.25
N ASP A 99 -8.27 1.32 20.78
CA ASP A 99 -8.26 0.47 19.58
C ASP A 99 -7.51 1.11 18.38
N GLY A 100 -7.75 2.40 18.13
CA GLY A 100 -7.14 3.11 17.00
C GLY A 100 -5.63 3.36 17.08
N ARG A 101 -5.02 3.52 18.27
CA ARG A 101 -3.55 3.78 18.37
C ARG A 101 -2.73 2.53 18.16
N GLN A 102 -3.25 1.40 18.62
CA GLN A 102 -2.61 0.10 18.54
C GLN A 102 -2.55 -0.37 17.07
N GLU A 103 -3.66 -0.23 16.34
CA GLU A 103 -3.74 -0.55 14.91
C GLU A 103 -2.84 0.32 14.02
N GLU A 104 -2.58 1.58 14.41
CA GLU A 104 -1.74 2.49 13.64
C GLU A 104 -0.24 2.27 13.83
N ARG A 105 0.18 1.55 14.87
CA ARG A 105 1.59 1.45 15.29
C ARG A 105 2.49 0.86 14.20
N THR A 106 2.09 -0.26 13.61
CA THR A 106 2.85 -0.97 12.56
C THR A 106 2.93 -0.14 11.27
N TRP A 107 1.88 0.62 10.95
CA TRP A 107 1.91 1.55 9.83
C TRP A 107 2.92 2.69 10.05
N HIS A 108 3.02 3.22 11.27
CA HIS A 108 4.03 4.23 11.60
C HIS A 108 5.46 3.68 11.46
N TRP A 109 5.71 2.41 11.80
CA TRP A 109 7.01 1.77 11.56
C TRP A 109 7.38 1.80 10.07
N TRP A 110 6.45 1.39 9.21
CA TRP A 110 6.62 1.44 7.76
C TRP A 110 6.81 2.88 7.25
N ASN A 111 5.97 3.81 7.69
CA ASN A 111 5.99 5.20 7.24
C ASN A 111 7.29 5.93 7.63
N ASN A 112 7.79 5.69 8.84
CA ASN A 112 9.08 6.23 9.26
C ASN A 112 10.22 5.62 8.44
N PHE A 113 10.22 4.29 8.24
CA PHE A 113 11.25 3.61 7.45
C PHE A 113 11.29 4.11 6.00
N ARG A 114 10.15 4.15 5.30
CA ARG A 114 10.10 4.59 3.89
C ARG A 114 10.49 6.07 3.72
N THR A 115 10.21 6.89 4.74
CA THR A 115 10.59 8.32 4.77
C THR A 115 12.11 8.46 4.94
N LEU A 116 12.73 7.68 5.83
CA LEU A 116 14.19 7.62 5.97
C LEU A 116 14.88 7.11 4.69
N CYS A 117 14.20 6.25 3.93
CA CYS A 117 14.66 5.80 2.62
C CYS A 117 14.30 6.75 1.45
N ASP A 118 13.85 7.99 1.74
CA ASP A 118 13.49 9.01 0.75
C ASP A 118 12.55 8.47 -0.35
N TYR A 119 11.55 7.68 0.06
CA TYR A 119 10.54 7.10 -0.84
C TYR A 119 11.14 6.31 -2.03
N ASN A 120 12.28 5.64 -1.81
CA ASN A 120 12.95 4.87 -2.85
C ASN A 120 12.04 3.77 -3.43
N LYS A 121 11.78 3.83 -4.74
CA LYS A 121 10.88 2.92 -5.48
C LYS A 121 11.29 1.44 -5.41
N ARG A 122 12.53 1.15 -5.02
CA ARG A 122 13.05 -0.22 -4.83
C ARG A 122 12.66 -0.81 -3.47
N VAL A 123 12.21 0.00 -2.52
CA VAL A 123 11.68 -0.47 -1.24
C VAL A 123 10.23 -0.89 -1.45
N GLY A 124 9.95 -2.16 -1.20
CA GLY A 124 8.62 -2.74 -1.31
C GLY A 124 8.08 -3.18 0.04
N LEU A 125 6.77 -3.15 0.21
CA LEU A 125 6.12 -3.63 1.41
C LEU A 125 5.68 -5.10 1.24
N ALA A 126 6.07 -5.96 2.18
CA ALA A 126 5.57 -7.33 2.31
C ALA A 126 4.72 -7.43 3.59
N LEU A 127 3.40 -7.33 3.44
CA LEU A 127 2.47 -7.24 4.56
C LEU A 127 2.13 -8.62 5.10
N GLU A 128 2.38 -8.88 6.37
CA GLU A 128 2.04 -10.15 7.02
C GLU A 128 0.67 -10.09 7.69
N VAL A 129 -0.21 -11.02 7.32
CA VAL A 129 -1.58 -11.12 7.82
C VAL A 129 -1.61 -12.07 9.02
N GLY A 130 -1.99 -11.56 10.19
CA GLY A 130 -2.17 -12.33 11.41
C GLY A 130 -3.52 -13.07 11.46
N PRO A 131 -3.76 -13.86 12.52
CA PRO A 131 -5.05 -14.53 12.75
C PRO A 131 -6.18 -13.54 13.05
N ASP A 132 -5.83 -12.40 13.64
CA ASP A 132 -6.73 -11.29 13.92
C ASP A 132 -6.50 -10.17 12.90
N LEU A 133 -7.59 -9.55 12.45
CA LEU A 133 -7.57 -8.45 11.49
C LEU A 133 -7.94 -7.15 12.18
N PRO A 134 -7.26 -6.04 11.87
CA PRO A 134 -7.63 -4.72 12.37
C PRO A 134 -8.91 -4.21 11.67
N SER A 135 -9.35 -3.03 12.08
CA SER A 135 -10.45 -2.29 11.49
C SER A 135 -10.31 -2.10 9.97
N ALA A 136 -11.45 -1.86 9.32
CA ALA A 136 -11.47 -1.59 7.88
C ALA A 136 -10.63 -0.36 7.51
N GLU A 137 -10.63 0.67 8.35
CA GLU A 137 -9.88 1.91 8.13
C GLU A 137 -8.36 1.67 8.14
N ALA A 138 -7.87 0.86 9.08
CA ALA A 138 -6.47 0.46 9.12
C ALA A 138 -6.08 -0.34 7.86
N ILE A 139 -6.94 -1.25 7.40
CA ILE A 139 -6.72 -2.00 6.15
C ILE A 139 -6.68 -1.06 4.93
N ASP A 140 -7.62 -0.12 4.83
CA ASP A 140 -7.70 0.85 3.73
C ASP A 140 -6.41 1.66 3.59
N ARG A 141 -5.81 2.02 4.72
CA ARG A 141 -4.54 2.74 4.77
C ARG A 141 -3.40 1.94 4.15
N TRP A 142 -3.29 0.66 4.50
CA TRP A 142 -2.28 -0.24 3.93
C TRP A 142 -2.46 -0.44 2.43
N LEU A 143 -3.69 -0.40 1.91
CA LEU A 143 -3.96 -0.54 0.48
C LEU A 143 -3.51 0.67 -0.34
N GLY A 144 -3.21 1.81 0.29
CA GLY A 144 -2.57 2.96 -0.35
C GLY A 144 -1.04 2.89 -0.42
N GLU A 145 -0.42 1.88 0.19
CA GLU A 145 1.04 1.72 0.26
C GLU A 145 1.59 0.85 -0.90
N PRO A 146 2.91 0.91 -1.21
CA PRO A 146 3.52 0.13 -2.29
C PRO A 146 3.67 -1.36 -1.92
N LEU A 147 2.54 -2.04 -1.74
CA LEU A 147 2.43 -3.47 -1.47
C LEU A 147 2.98 -4.31 -2.64
N ARG A 148 3.97 -5.14 -2.34
CA ARG A 148 4.62 -6.06 -3.29
C ARG A 148 4.33 -7.53 -2.97
N ALA A 149 3.97 -7.83 -1.73
CA ALA A 149 3.67 -9.19 -1.28
C ALA A 149 2.70 -9.16 -0.08
N ALA A 150 1.92 -10.22 0.06
CA ALA A 150 1.19 -10.54 1.27
C ALA A 150 1.68 -11.89 1.82
N ILE A 151 2.00 -11.94 3.11
CA ILE A 151 2.47 -13.15 3.79
C ILE A 151 1.29 -13.72 4.58
N LEU A 152 0.89 -14.94 4.26
CA LEU A 152 -0.19 -15.66 4.91
C LEU A 152 0.38 -16.86 5.69
N PRO A 153 0.52 -16.77 7.02
CA PRO A 153 0.94 -17.89 7.85
C PRO A 153 -0.01 -19.08 7.69
N THR A 154 0.47 -20.32 7.81
CA THR A 154 -0.44 -21.48 7.75
C THR A 154 -1.42 -21.54 8.93
N SER A 155 -1.10 -20.87 10.04
CA SER A 155 -1.92 -20.80 11.25
C SER A 155 -3.23 -20.04 11.09
N ILE A 156 -3.36 -19.15 10.09
CA ILE A 156 -4.61 -18.39 9.87
C ILE A 156 -5.68 -19.20 9.12
N PHE A 157 -5.33 -20.39 8.62
CA PHE A 157 -6.25 -21.25 7.88
C PHE A 157 -7.07 -22.11 8.83
N LEU A 158 -8.38 -22.04 8.66
CA LEU A 158 -9.36 -22.88 9.34
C LEU A 158 -9.54 -24.19 8.58
N THR A 159 -9.90 -25.27 9.27
CA THR A 159 -10.21 -26.55 8.61
C THR A 159 -11.72 -26.65 8.40
N ASN A 160 -12.16 -26.87 7.15
CA ASN A 160 -13.58 -27.06 6.85
C ASN A 160 -14.06 -28.49 7.20
N LYS A 161 -15.37 -28.75 7.11
CA LYS A 161 -15.97 -30.08 7.36
C LYS A 161 -15.40 -31.21 6.49
N LYS A 162 -14.81 -30.87 5.33
CA LYS A 162 -14.19 -31.82 4.39
C LYS A 162 -12.68 -31.97 4.62
N GLY A 163 -12.13 -31.35 5.67
CA GLY A 163 -10.72 -31.40 6.01
C GLY A 163 -9.82 -30.48 5.20
N PHE A 164 -10.36 -29.56 4.36
CA PHE A 164 -9.55 -28.63 3.57
C PHE A 164 -9.32 -27.29 4.30
N PRO A 165 -8.15 -26.64 4.09
CA PRO A 165 -7.84 -25.36 4.68
C PRO A 165 -8.62 -24.25 3.96
N VAL A 166 -9.30 -23.43 4.74
CA VAL A 166 -10.13 -22.31 4.26
C VAL A 166 -9.87 -21.08 5.12
N LEU A 167 -9.92 -19.90 4.53
CA LEU A 167 -9.83 -18.65 5.27
C LEU A 167 -11.21 -18.25 5.81
N SER A 168 -11.25 -17.48 6.90
CA SER A 168 -12.50 -16.88 7.38
C SER A 168 -13.02 -15.81 6.41
N ARG A 169 -14.32 -15.48 6.45
CA ARG A 169 -14.93 -14.47 5.55
C ARG A 169 -14.23 -13.10 5.59
N PRO A 170 -13.80 -12.56 6.75
CA PRO A 170 -12.98 -11.35 6.81
C PRO A 170 -11.65 -11.47 6.04
N HIS A 171 -10.91 -12.57 6.22
CA HIS A 171 -9.65 -12.81 5.52
C HIS A 171 -9.84 -12.97 4.01
N GLN A 172 -10.93 -13.63 3.57
CA GLN A 172 -11.27 -13.72 2.15
C GLN A 172 -11.55 -12.34 1.54
N ARG A 173 -12.25 -11.46 2.27
CA ARG A 173 -12.49 -10.08 1.83
C ARG A 173 -11.18 -9.29 1.71
N LEU A 174 -10.31 -9.36 2.71
CA LEU A 174 -8.98 -8.73 2.66
C LEU A 174 -8.17 -9.24 1.47
N LEU A 175 -8.13 -10.56 1.26
CA LEU A 175 -7.41 -11.19 0.15
C LEU A 175 -7.91 -10.68 -1.21
N GLY A 176 -9.24 -10.58 -1.38
CA GLY A 176 -9.83 -10.01 -2.60
C GLY A 176 -9.41 -8.56 -2.86
N ARG A 177 -9.21 -7.76 -1.82
CA ARG A 177 -8.74 -6.37 -1.94
C ARG A 177 -7.26 -6.29 -2.29
N LEU A 178 -6.43 -7.14 -1.66
CA LEU A 178 -4.99 -7.22 -1.95
C LEU A 178 -4.72 -7.67 -3.39
N LEU A 179 -5.50 -8.64 -3.89
CA LEU A 179 -5.47 -9.09 -5.31
C LEU A 179 -5.74 -7.95 -6.30
N LYS A 180 -6.60 -7.00 -5.94
CA LYS A 180 -6.91 -5.85 -6.80
C LYS A 180 -5.80 -4.82 -6.83
N VAL A 181 -5.25 -4.47 -5.66
CA VAL A 181 -4.24 -3.41 -5.54
C VAL A 181 -2.91 -3.80 -6.15
N CYS A 182 -2.51 -5.05 -5.96
CA CYS A 182 -1.18 -5.48 -6.35
C CYS A 182 -1.14 -6.28 -7.66
N GLY A 183 -2.30 -6.44 -8.32
CA GLY A 183 -2.48 -7.42 -9.38
C GLY A 183 -2.34 -8.85 -8.84
N PRO A 184 -2.11 -9.86 -9.71
CA PRO A 184 -1.82 -11.21 -9.27
C PRO A 184 -0.49 -11.22 -8.51
N LEU A 185 -0.54 -10.95 -7.20
CA LEU A 185 0.57 -11.18 -6.29
C LEU A 185 0.93 -12.66 -6.24
N PRO A 186 2.15 -13.00 -5.81
CA PRO A 186 2.45 -14.33 -5.34
C PRO A 186 1.70 -14.63 -4.04
N PHE A 187 0.48 -15.14 -4.17
CA PHE A 187 -0.35 -15.59 -3.05
C PHE A 187 -0.08 -17.03 -2.70
N THR A 188 -0.08 -17.31 -1.41
CA THR A 188 0.25 -18.63 -0.87
C THR A 188 -0.94 -19.31 -0.22
N LEU A 189 -1.49 -20.38 -0.82
CA LEU A 189 -2.56 -21.20 -0.24
C LEU A 189 -2.06 -22.65 -0.08
N PRO A 190 -2.14 -23.26 1.12
CA PRO A 190 -1.75 -24.65 1.29
C PRO A 190 -2.76 -25.59 0.60
N ARG A 191 -2.29 -26.43 -0.33
CA ARG A 191 -2.93 -27.73 -0.61
C ARG A 191 -2.25 -28.77 0.30
N LEU A 192 -3.01 -29.36 1.22
CA LEU A 192 -2.62 -30.33 2.25
C LEU A 192 -1.90 -31.60 1.74
N PRO A 193 -1.33 -32.48 2.61
CA PRO A 193 -1.27 -32.48 4.08
C PRO A 193 0.17 -32.42 4.68
N PHE A 194 0.23 -32.22 5.99
CA PHE A 194 1.43 -31.92 6.82
C PHE A 194 2.65 -32.86 6.68
N SER A 195 3.85 -32.25 6.66
CA SER A 195 4.95 -32.58 7.60
C SER A 195 6.02 -31.47 7.61
N THR A 196 6.22 -30.88 8.79
CA THR A 196 7.43 -30.19 9.30
C THR A 196 8.29 -29.37 8.32
N VAL A 197 7.94 -28.10 8.11
CA VAL A 197 8.93 -27.03 7.87
C VAL A 197 8.38 -25.71 8.43
N ASP A 198 9.04 -25.17 9.46
CA ASP A 198 8.73 -23.85 10.01
C ASP A 198 8.87 -22.77 8.92
N THR A 199 7.79 -22.00 8.75
CA THR A 199 7.68 -20.72 8.02
C THR A 199 8.27 -20.69 6.61
N THR A 200 7.53 -21.24 5.65
CA THR A 200 7.82 -21.12 4.22
C THR A 200 6.66 -20.37 3.54
N MET A 201 6.98 -19.45 2.63
CA MET A 201 6.02 -18.77 1.75
C MET A 201 5.85 -19.64 0.49
N TRP A 202 4.60 -19.87 0.08
CA TRP A 202 4.16 -21.01 -0.73
C TRP A 202 3.09 -20.66 -1.83
N ALA A 203 3.41 -20.23 -3.07
CA ALA A 203 2.47 -19.68 -4.09
C ALA A 203 1.26 -20.55 -4.68
N TRP A 204 0.49 -20.11 -5.69
CA TRP A 204 -0.62 -20.89 -6.34
C TRP A 204 -0.60 -20.77 -7.88
N PRO A 205 -1.03 -21.79 -8.67
CA PRO A 205 -1.01 -21.74 -10.14
C PRO A 205 -2.22 -21.03 -10.77
N ARG A 206 -1.94 -20.27 -11.84
CA ARG A 206 -2.88 -19.42 -12.59
C ARG A 206 -4.15 -20.14 -13.06
N GLY A 207 -5.28 -19.45 -12.95
CA GLY A 207 -6.50 -19.76 -13.70
C GLY A 207 -7.68 -18.91 -13.24
N GLY A 208 -8.08 -17.93 -14.05
CA GLY A 208 -9.35 -17.21 -13.88
C GLY A 208 -9.19 -15.69 -13.89
N SER A 209 -9.60 -15.10 -15.00
CA SER A 209 -9.88 -13.67 -15.15
C SER A 209 -10.88 -13.20 -14.09
N ALA A 210 -10.56 -12.14 -13.36
CA ALA A 210 -11.49 -11.45 -12.46
C ALA A 210 -11.44 -9.93 -12.72
N PRO A 211 -12.58 -9.23 -12.55
CA PRO A 211 -12.84 -7.95 -13.18
C PRO A 211 -12.21 -6.77 -12.44
N HIS A 212 -11.97 -5.71 -13.22
CA HIS A 212 -11.55 -4.40 -12.75
C HIS A 212 -12.63 -3.79 -11.86
N ASP A 213 -12.26 -3.43 -10.62
CA ASP A 213 -12.98 -2.44 -9.81
C ASP A 213 -12.02 -1.90 -8.75
N GLU A 214 -11.79 -0.59 -8.84
CA GLU A 214 -10.78 0.22 -8.17
C GLU A 214 -11.06 0.37 -6.66
N VAL A 215 -9.99 0.35 -5.84
CA VAL A 215 -10.07 0.57 -4.40
C VAL A 215 -9.80 2.05 -4.12
N THR A 216 -10.86 2.81 -3.88
CA THR A 216 -10.76 4.17 -3.33
C THR A 216 -10.82 4.09 -1.81
N ALA A 217 -9.78 4.59 -1.13
CA ALA A 217 -9.82 4.81 0.31
C ALA A 217 -10.94 5.82 0.61
N ARG A 218 -12.00 5.36 1.28
CA ARG A 218 -13.18 6.18 1.57
C ARG A 218 -12.85 7.16 2.70
N GLY A 219 -13.16 8.44 2.49
CA GLY A 219 -13.10 9.45 3.56
C GLY A 219 -13.02 10.91 3.12
N GLY A 220 -12.86 11.22 1.83
CA GLY A 220 -12.76 12.61 1.36
C GLY A 220 -13.95 13.02 0.49
N ARG A 221 -14.56 14.19 0.78
CA ARG A 221 -15.46 14.87 -0.18
C ARG A 221 -14.76 14.97 -1.54
N ALA A 222 -15.42 14.56 -2.61
CA ALA A 222 -14.90 14.67 -3.98
C ALA A 222 -14.74 16.14 -4.38
N LEU A 223 -13.58 16.52 -4.93
CA LEU A 223 -13.40 17.82 -5.57
C LEU A 223 -14.17 17.82 -6.88
N THR A 224 -15.36 18.41 -6.87
CA THR A 224 -16.17 18.58 -8.09
C THR A 224 -15.83 19.93 -8.68
N VAL A 225 -15.08 19.93 -9.77
CA VAL A 225 -14.94 21.13 -10.59
C VAL A 225 -16.27 21.32 -11.28
N ALA A 226 -16.98 22.40 -10.95
CA ALA A 226 -18.30 22.67 -11.50
C ALA A 226 -18.27 22.61 -13.04
N PRO A 227 -19.29 22.01 -13.70
CA PRO A 227 -19.39 22.04 -15.15
C PRO A 227 -19.47 23.49 -15.65
N PRO A 228 -19.05 23.77 -16.89
CA PRO A 228 -19.26 25.06 -17.51
C PRO A 228 -20.77 25.38 -17.51
N LEU A 229 -21.14 26.57 -17.03
CA LEU A 229 -22.51 27.08 -17.11
C LEU A 229 -22.92 27.23 -18.59
N PRO A 230 -24.22 27.08 -18.94
CA PRO A 230 -24.65 27.18 -20.31
C PRO A 230 -24.67 28.65 -20.76
N VAL A 231 -24.07 28.88 -21.94
CA VAL A 231 -24.02 30.12 -22.73
C VAL A 231 -23.17 31.24 -22.12
N ALA A 232 -21.92 31.34 -22.59
CA ALA A 232 -21.03 32.44 -22.26
C ALA A 232 -21.47 33.72 -23.00
N ASP A 233 -21.85 34.74 -22.23
CA ASP A 233 -21.74 36.13 -22.68
C ASP A 233 -20.23 36.41 -22.90
N PRO A 234 -19.80 37.01 -24.03
CA PRO A 234 -18.39 37.29 -24.32
C PRO A 234 -17.68 38.17 -23.28
N SER A 235 -18.43 38.77 -22.35
CA SER A 235 -17.94 39.63 -21.28
C SER A 235 -17.65 38.91 -19.95
N GLU A 236 -17.94 37.61 -19.82
CA GLU A 236 -17.77 36.91 -18.54
C GLU A 236 -16.35 36.42 -18.27
N ASP A 237 -15.74 36.97 -17.22
CA ASP A 237 -14.52 36.43 -16.64
C ASP A 237 -14.80 35.02 -16.10
N ASN A 238 -14.20 34.01 -16.74
CA ASN A 238 -14.28 32.61 -16.34
C ASN A 238 -13.26 32.25 -15.24
N SER A 239 -12.53 33.21 -14.68
CA SER A 239 -11.65 32.99 -13.53
C SER A 239 -12.49 32.65 -12.30
N ARG A 240 -12.00 31.71 -11.48
CA ARG A 240 -12.72 31.23 -10.30
C ARG A 240 -11.75 31.06 -9.14
N TYR A 241 -12.23 31.31 -7.93
CA TYR A 241 -11.55 30.95 -6.70
C TYR A 241 -12.52 30.16 -5.82
N ARG A 242 -12.03 29.06 -5.23
CA ARG A 242 -12.78 28.28 -4.25
C ARG A 242 -11.87 27.91 -3.09
N LEU A 243 -12.43 28.01 -1.89
CA LEU A 243 -11.90 27.44 -0.67
C LEU A 243 -12.72 26.19 -0.35
N LEU A 244 -12.05 25.06 -0.13
CA LEU A 244 -12.68 23.77 0.11
C LEU A 244 -12.15 23.18 1.42
N SER A 245 -13.04 22.76 2.30
CA SER A 245 -12.71 22.20 3.61
C SER A 245 -13.09 20.72 3.66
N PHE A 246 -12.10 19.88 3.96
CA PHE A 246 -12.21 18.42 4.02
C PHE A 246 -11.92 17.96 5.46
N PRO A 247 -12.95 17.61 6.25
CA PRO A 247 -12.72 16.99 7.56
C PRO A 247 -12.09 15.61 7.35
N VAL A 248 -11.02 15.32 8.07
CA VAL A 248 -10.27 14.07 7.95
C VAL A 248 -10.48 13.24 9.20
N GLY A 249 -11.08 12.05 9.03
CA GLY A 249 -11.39 11.14 10.15
C GLY A 249 -10.21 10.27 10.60
N VAL A 250 -9.18 10.14 9.77
CA VAL A 250 -8.05 9.22 10.01
C VAL A 250 -6.72 9.98 9.94
N THR A 251 -5.77 9.63 10.81
CA THR A 251 -4.40 10.12 10.64
C THR A 251 -3.89 9.62 9.29
N THR A 252 -3.17 10.43 8.51
CA THR A 252 -2.66 10.03 7.19
C THR A 252 -1.62 11.01 6.65
N ALA A 253 -1.03 10.68 5.50
CA ALA A 253 -0.24 11.59 4.69
C ALA A 253 -1.04 12.02 3.45
N LEU A 254 -1.28 13.31 3.30
CA LEU A 254 -1.93 13.91 2.13
C LEU A 254 -0.91 14.09 1.01
N HIS A 255 -1.15 13.43 -0.13
CA HIS A 255 -0.27 13.47 -1.30
C HIS A 255 -0.80 14.37 -2.43
N GLY A 256 -2.10 14.67 -2.43
CA GLY A 256 -2.75 15.41 -3.52
C GLY A 256 -4.26 15.27 -3.47
N PHE A 257 -4.92 15.76 -4.53
CA PHE A 257 -6.37 15.79 -4.65
C PHE A 257 -6.82 15.07 -5.93
N ALA A 258 -7.81 14.20 -5.81
CA ALA A 258 -8.51 13.64 -6.96
C ALA A 258 -9.64 14.58 -7.38
N GLY A 259 -9.70 14.91 -8.67
CA GLY A 259 -10.73 15.72 -9.30
C GLY A 259 -11.67 14.87 -10.13
N TYR A 260 -12.96 15.17 -10.00
CA TYR A 260 -14.06 14.54 -10.72
C TYR A 260 -14.95 15.62 -11.32
N PHE A 261 -15.82 15.24 -12.25
CA PHE A 261 -16.86 16.12 -12.78
C PHE A 261 -18.20 15.40 -12.90
N GLU A 262 -19.24 16.23 -12.86
CA GLU A 262 -20.63 15.86 -13.15
C GLU A 262 -21.18 16.92 -14.11
N THR A 263 -22.02 16.51 -15.04
CA THR A 263 -22.70 17.43 -15.95
C THR A 263 -24.11 16.93 -16.25
N THR A 264 -25.05 17.89 -16.37
CA THR A 264 -26.41 17.63 -16.84
C THR A 264 -26.46 17.98 -18.32
N LEU A 265 -26.69 16.98 -19.17
CA LEU A 265 -26.76 17.17 -20.62
C LEU A 265 -28.09 17.80 -21.01
N TYR A 266 -29.19 17.18 -20.58
CA TYR A 266 -30.55 17.65 -20.85
C TYR A 266 -31.55 16.95 -19.93
N GLY A 267 -32.43 17.73 -19.28
CA GLY A 267 -33.43 17.17 -18.36
C GLY A 267 -32.77 16.36 -17.24
N ASP A 268 -33.11 15.08 -17.16
CA ASP A 268 -32.58 14.07 -16.22
C ASP A 268 -31.34 13.33 -16.74
N VAL A 269 -30.93 13.56 -18.00
CA VAL A 269 -29.76 12.91 -18.59
C VAL A 269 -28.48 13.55 -18.06
N THR A 270 -27.70 12.77 -17.31
CA THR A 270 -26.46 13.22 -16.66
C THR A 270 -25.26 12.34 -17.03
N LEU A 271 -24.06 12.92 -16.95
CA LEU A 271 -22.79 12.20 -17.03
C LEU A 271 -21.96 12.51 -15.79
N SER A 272 -21.37 11.47 -15.20
CA SER A 272 -20.57 11.60 -13.98
C SER A 272 -19.42 10.59 -13.96
N ILE A 273 -18.22 11.09 -13.63
CA ILE A 273 -17.09 10.24 -13.20
C ILE A 273 -16.92 10.21 -11.69
N ARG A 274 -17.81 10.87 -10.93
CA ARG A 274 -17.73 10.86 -9.45
C ARG A 274 -18.04 9.44 -8.96
N PRO A 275 -17.26 8.87 -8.02
CA PRO A 275 -17.43 7.48 -7.59
C PRO A 275 -18.85 7.15 -7.10
N GLU A 276 -19.51 8.06 -6.37
CA GLU A 276 -20.84 7.82 -5.80
C GLU A 276 -21.97 7.83 -6.83
N THR A 277 -21.77 8.50 -7.97
CA THR A 277 -22.80 8.75 -9.01
C THR A 277 -22.32 8.31 -10.40
N HIS A 278 -21.30 7.46 -10.46
CA HIS A 278 -20.59 7.14 -11.69
C HIS A 278 -21.52 6.57 -12.76
N SER A 279 -21.45 7.11 -13.98
CA SER A 279 -22.28 6.64 -15.10
C SER A 279 -21.90 5.20 -15.49
N PRO A 280 -22.85 4.24 -15.49
CA PRO A 280 -22.55 2.85 -15.81
C PRO A 280 -21.93 2.68 -17.20
N GLY A 281 -20.84 1.94 -17.30
CA GLY A 281 -20.19 1.64 -18.59
C GLY A 281 -19.43 2.81 -19.23
N MET A 282 -19.24 3.93 -18.53
CA MET A 282 -18.47 5.07 -19.04
C MET A 282 -16.99 4.95 -18.66
N PHE A 283 -16.13 4.59 -19.61
CA PHE A 283 -14.68 4.42 -19.40
C PHE A 283 -13.82 5.46 -20.15
N SER A 284 -14.45 6.48 -20.75
CA SER A 284 -13.77 7.49 -21.58
C SER A 284 -12.97 8.52 -20.78
N TRP A 285 -13.19 8.63 -19.47
CA TRP A 285 -12.61 9.66 -18.61
C TRP A 285 -12.13 9.06 -17.29
N PHE A 286 -10.84 9.21 -17.01
CA PHE A 286 -10.27 8.89 -15.70
C PHE A 286 -10.27 10.14 -14.80
N PRO A 287 -10.25 9.96 -13.46
CA PRO A 287 -10.07 11.07 -12.53
C PRO A 287 -8.77 11.84 -12.80
N ILE A 288 -8.80 13.15 -12.58
CA ILE A 288 -7.58 13.97 -12.64
C ILE A 288 -6.92 14.00 -11.26
N PHE A 289 -5.59 14.02 -11.21
CA PHE A 289 -4.85 14.11 -9.95
C PHE A 289 -4.04 15.41 -9.85
N PHE A 290 -4.26 16.16 -8.78
CA PHE A 290 -3.54 17.40 -8.43
C PHE A 290 -2.54 17.12 -7.31
N PRO A 291 -1.26 16.89 -7.61
CA PRO A 291 -0.26 16.50 -6.62
C PRO A 291 0.14 17.66 -5.71
N LEU A 292 0.58 17.33 -4.49
CA LEU A 292 1.38 18.21 -3.65
C LEU A 292 2.87 17.91 -3.87
N LYS A 293 3.70 18.95 -3.87
CA LYS A 293 5.16 18.80 -3.97
C LYS A 293 5.76 18.04 -2.78
N GLN A 294 5.19 18.25 -1.60
CA GLN A 294 5.64 17.63 -0.36
C GLN A 294 4.42 16.99 0.30
N PRO A 295 4.46 15.68 0.63
CA PRO A 295 3.40 15.05 1.40
C PRO A 295 3.18 15.80 2.72
N MET A 296 1.92 15.99 3.10
CA MET A 296 1.55 16.71 4.32
C MET A 296 0.97 15.74 5.34
N ALA A 297 1.53 15.70 6.55
CA ALA A 297 0.97 14.93 7.65
C ALA A 297 -0.35 15.57 8.12
N VAL A 298 -1.39 14.75 8.25
CA VAL A 298 -2.72 15.15 8.73
C VAL A 298 -3.14 14.19 9.83
N GLN A 299 -3.57 14.72 10.97
CA GLN A 299 -4.05 13.92 12.11
C GLN A 299 -5.56 13.72 12.02
N ALA A 300 -6.05 12.61 12.58
CA ALA A 300 -7.49 12.38 12.73
C ALA A 300 -8.17 13.56 13.46
N GLY A 301 -9.32 14.00 12.94
CA GLY A 301 -10.08 15.15 13.45
C GLY A 301 -9.63 16.50 12.89
N GLN A 302 -8.49 16.59 12.19
CA GLN A 302 -8.09 17.82 11.51
C GLN A 302 -8.93 18.07 10.25
N THR A 303 -8.98 19.33 9.83
CA THR A 303 -9.58 19.73 8.56
C THR A 303 -8.48 20.15 7.60
N VAL A 304 -8.50 19.58 6.39
CA VAL A 304 -7.66 20.03 5.29
C VAL A 304 -8.38 21.14 4.55
N VAL A 305 -7.76 22.30 4.44
CA VAL A 305 -8.32 23.45 3.70
C VAL A 305 -7.51 23.68 2.43
N LEU A 306 -8.19 23.57 1.28
CA LEU A 306 -7.62 23.74 -0.05
C LEU A 306 -8.13 25.04 -0.66
N SER A 307 -7.19 25.91 -1.04
CA SER A 307 -7.43 27.04 -1.92
C SER A 307 -7.16 26.62 -3.37
N PHE A 308 -8.14 26.82 -4.26
CA PHE A 308 -8.08 26.40 -5.66
C PHE A 308 -8.50 27.55 -6.58
N TRP A 309 -7.68 27.85 -7.59
CA TRP A 309 -7.92 28.93 -8.55
C TRP A 309 -7.98 28.39 -9.97
N ARG A 310 -8.97 28.86 -10.73
CA ARG A 310 -8.95 28.84 -12.20
C ARG A 310 -8.55 30.24 -12.65
N ARG A 311 -7.46 30.34 -13.39
CA ARG A 311 -6.92 31.58 -13.94
C ARG A 311 -7.01 31.56 -15.45
N ALA A 312 -7.19 32.73 -16.05
CA ALA A 312 -7.22 32.91 -17.49
C ALA A 312 -6.36 34.10 -17.91
N ALA A 313 -5.76 33.98 -19.09
CA ALA A 313 -5.11 35.01 -19.87
C ALA A 313 -5.58 34.90 -21.32
N PRO A 314 -5.35 35.90 -22.19
CA PRO A 314 -5.92 35.91 -23.55
C PRO A 314 -5.65 34.67 -24.41
N GLN A 315 -4.58 33.93 -24.15
CA GLN A 315 -4.22 32.73 -24.92
C GLN A 315 -4.15 31.44 -24.10
N LYS A 316 -4.37 31.51 -22.77
CA LYS A 316 -4.09 30.40 -21.86
C LYS A 316 -5.01 30.38 -20.66
N VAL A 317 -5.36 29.19 -20.21
CA VAL A 317 -6.05 28.94 -18.93
C VAL A 317 -5.19 28.01 -18.08
N TRP A 318 -5.17 28.20 -16.77
CA TRP A 318 -4.45 27.29 -15.86
C TRP A 318 -5.12 27.21 -14.49
N TYR A 319 -4.68 26.22 -13.72
CA TYR A 319 -5.10 26.05 -12.34
C TYR A 319 -3.92 26.28 -11.40
N GLU A 320 -4.22 26.90 -10.25
CA GLU A 320 -3.30 27.05 -9.13
C GLU A 320 -3.96 26.44 -7.89
N TRP A 321 -3.17 25.83 -7.01
CA TRP A 321 -3.70 25.26 -5.78
C TRP A 321 -2.70 25.32 -4.62
N ALA A 322 -3.23 25.48 -3.42
CA ALA A 322 -2.45 25.48 -2.18
C ALA A 322 -3.30 24.97 -1.02
N VAL A 323 -2.70 24.14 -0.18
CA VAL A 323 -3.28 23.77 1.12
C VAL A 323 -2.90 24.83 2.14
N THR A 324 -3.87 25.32 2.91
CA THR A 324 -3.67 26.35 3.94
C THR A 324 -3.77 25.78 5.35
N GLU A 325 -4.49 24.68 5.54
CA GLU A 325 -4.61 23.95 6.81
C GLU A 325 -4.52 22.44 6.56
N PRO A 326 -3.93 21.64 7.47
CA PRO A 326 -3.40 22.01 8.79
C PRO A 326 -2.02 22.69 8.75
N ALA A 327 -1.34 22.68 7.60
CA ALA A 327 -0.12 23.42 7.36
C ALA A 327 -0.15 24.05 5.96
N CYS A 328 0.58 25.14 5.74
CA CYS A 328 0.65 25.77 4.43
C CYS A 328 1.56 25.01 3.47
N SER A 329 1.03 24.62 2.30
CA SER A 329 1.85 24.17 1.17
C SER A 329 2.34 25.37 0.35
N ALA A 330 3.34 25.15 -0.51
CA ALA A 330 3.65 26.11 -1.57
C ALA A 330 2.44 26.30 -2.50
N LEU A 331 2.35 27.47 -3.14
CA LEU A 331 1.44 27.68 -4.27
C LEU A 331 1.92 26.84 -5.47
N HIS A 332 1.06 25.95 -5.94
CA HIS A 332 1.33 25.09 -7.08
C HIS A 332 0.95 25.79 -8.39
N ASN A 333 1.79 25.62 -9.41
CA ASN A 333 1.63 26.18 -10.75
C ASN A 333 1.37 27.70 -10.83
N PRO A 334 2.07 28.56 -10.05
CA PRO A 334 1.85 30.00 -10.08
C PRO A 334 2.08 30.56 -11.49
N ALA A 335 1.17 31.41 -11.94
CA ALA A 335 1.16 32.01 -13.28
C ALA A 335 1.23 30.98 -14.44
N GLY A 336 0.79 29.74 -14.20
CA GLY A 336 0.80 28.69 -15.21
C GLY A 336 2.21 28.22 -15.59
N ARG A 337 3.23 28.48 -14.77
CA ARG A 337 4.64 28.21 -15.11
C ARG A 337 4.98 26.75 -15.43
N SER A 338 4.16 25.81 -14.96
CA SER A 338 4.38 24.37 -15.12
C SER A 338 3.35 23.72 -16.04
N TYR A 339 2.12 24.22 -16.06
CA TYR A 339 1.06 23.70 -16.91
C TYR A 339 0.04 24.79 -17.30
N THR A 340 -0.31 24.81 -18.59
CA THR A 340 -1.35 25.68 -19.15
C THR A 340 -2.14 24.92 -20.21
N ILE A 341 -3.42 25.25 -20.32
CA ILE A 341 -4.33 24.82 -21.39
C ILE A 341 -4.40 25.95 -22.41
N GLY A 342 -4.03 25.66 -23.66
CA GLY A 342 -4.16 26.63 -24.77
C GLY A 342 -5.63 26.87 -25.11
N LEU A 343 -5.97 28.14 -25.39
CA LEU A 343 -7.31 28.54 -25.83
C LEU A 343 -7.50 28.39 -27.34
#